data_AF-A0A1Y5T080-F1
#
_entry.id   AF-A0A1Y5T080-F1
#
_cell.length_a   1.000
_cell.length_b   1.000
_cell.length_c   1.000
_cell.angle_alpha   90.00
_cell.angle_beta   90.00
_cell.angle_gamma   90.00
#
_symmetry.space_group_name_H-M   'P 1'
#
loop_
_entity.id
_entity.type
_entity.pdbx_description
1 polymer ?
#
loop_
_entity_poly.entity_id
_entity_poly.type
_entity_poly.pdbx_seq_one_letter_code
_entity_poly.pdbx_strand_id
1 'polypeptide(L)'
;MEFSLPNLFFIFFIVMMLQPILMGRVFALRRVQAIRVIERLRGSRVITMIHRQEKRSLFGFNMSNHIDLEDAQSIISAIKATPDNMPIDLVMHTPGGLVIAAMQIARAVEAHPAKVTVFVPIYAMSGGTLIAMAADEIVMGEFSMLGPIDPQIMGISAASVVAARDAKPIEHVSDIALVLADVSDKAIAQVRRGAIEIMTPRMAQDRAEELAATLTCGKWTHDYALTPHEATELGLPITVDMPPEILSLMKLYPSPVKQSVVEFLPFDPPGKKMR
;
A
#
# COMPACT_ATOMS: atom_id res chain seq x y z
N MET A 1 -27.13 43.06 18.87
CA MET A 1 -27.03 42.60 17.47
C MET A 1 -28.38 42.06 17.08
N GLU A 2 -29.12 42.77 16.24
CA GLU A 2 -30.41 42.28 15.74
C GLU A 2 -30.15 41.11 14.77
N PHE A 3 -30.67 39.93 15.09
CA PHE A 3 -30.60 38.76 14.22
C PHE A 3 -31.58 38.94 13.06
N SER A 4 -31.15 39.61 12.00
CA SER A 4 -31.90 39.69 10.75
C SER A 4 -31.79 38.36 9.98
N LEU A 5 -32.86 37.97 9.28
CA LEU A 5 -32.89 36.76 8.44
C LEU A 5 -31.70 36.67 7.45
N PRO A 6 -31.24 37.77 6.80
CA PRO A 6 -30.04 37.74 5.96
C PRO A 6 -28.76 37.38 6.72
N ASN A 7 -28.60 37.85 7.96
CA ASN A 7 -27.43 37.52 8.79
C ASN A 7 -27.43 36.03 9.16
N LEU A 8 -28.59 35.45 9.43
CA LEU A 8 -28.72 34.01 9.70
C LEU A 8 -28.37 33.16 8.47
N PHE A 9 -28.83 33.57 7.28
CA PHE A 9 -28.50 32.91 6.01
C PHE A 9 -26.99 32.97 5.70
N PHE A 10 -26.36 34.12 5.95
CA PHE A 10 -24.93 34.30 5.76
C PHE A 10 -24.10 33.43 6.73
N ILE A 11 -24.47 33.37 8.01
CA ILE A 11 -23.84 32.49 9.00
C ILE A 11 -24.01 31.02 8.60
N PHE A 12 -25.21 30.62 8.16
CA PHE A 12 -25.47 29.25 7.68
C PHE A 12 -24.55 28.88 6.52
N PHE A 13 -24.37 29.79 5.55
CA PHE A 13 -23.49 29.55 4.40
C PHE A 13 -22.01 29.42 4.83
N ILE A 14 -21.55 30.25 5.76
CA ILE A 14 -20.20 30.14 6.35
C ILE A 14 -20.02 28.78 7.05
N VAL A 15 -20.99 28.36 7.86
CA VAL A 15 -20.93 27.06 8.55
C VAL A 15 -20.87 25.91 7.55
N MET A 16 -21.69 25.96 6.49
CA MET A 16 -21.67 24.98 5.40
C MET A 16 -20.31 24.93 4.67
N MET A 17 -19.69 26.09 4.41
CA MET A 17 -18.36 26.14 3.79
C MET A 17 -17.24 25.62 4.71
N LEU A 18 -17.35 25.86 6.02
CA LEU A 18 -16.34 25.43 7.00
C LEU A 18 -16.49 23.98 7.46
N GLN A 19 -17.68 23.39 7.33
CA GLN A 19 -17.97 22.02 7.76
C GLN A 19 -16.97 20.97 7.22
N PRO A 20 -16.59 20.95 5.92
CA PRO A 20 -15.62 19.98 5.39
C PRO A 20 -14.23 20.13 6.01
N ILE A 21 -13.79 21.35 6.32
CA ILE A 21 -12.49 21.64 6.95
C ILE A 21 -12.48 21.17 8.40
N LEU A 22 -13.58 21.38 9.13
CA LEU A 22 -13.70 20.94 10.53
C LEU A 22 -13.73 19.41 10.63
N MET A 23 -14.55 18.74 9.82
CA MET A 23 -14.53 17.28 9.69
C MET A 23 -13.13 16.79 9.28
N GLY A 24 -12.51 17.54 8.36
CA GLY A 24 -11.09 17.58 8.06
C GLY A 24 -10.17 17.21 9.22
N ARG A 25 -10.11 18.17 10.13
CA ARG A 25 -9.25 18.18 11.31
C ARG A 25 -9.66 17.12 12.33
N VAL A 26 -10.96 16.87 12.51
CA VAL A 26 -11.45 15.83 13.43
C VAL A 26 -10.92 14.45 13.03
N PHE A 27 -10.98 14.09 11.75
CA PHE A 27 -10.41 12.81 11.28
C PHE A 27 -8.89 12.75 11.47
N ALA A 28 -8.17 13.83 11.18
CA ALA A 28 -6.72 13.88 11.38
C ALA A 28 -6.34 13.65 12.86
N LEU A 29 -7.04 14.31 13.79
CA LEU A 29 -6.82 14.11 15.23
C LEU A 29 -7.14 12.68 15.66
N ARG A 30 -8.24 12.10 15.17
CA ARG A 30 -8.60 10.70 15.45
C ARG A 30 -7.55 9.72 14.93
N ARG A 31 -6.97 9.97 13.75
CA ARG A 31 -5.87 9.13 13.21
C ARG A 31 -4.66 9.17 14.11
N VAL A 32 -4.23 10.37 14.52
CA VAL A 32 -3.09 10.53 15.45
C VAL A 32 -3.36 9.78 16.76
N GLN A 33 -4.58 9.88 17.30
CA GLN A 33 -4.94 9.15 18.51
C GLN A 33 -4.92 7.62 18.31
N ALA A 34 -5.48 7.11 17.22
CA ALA A 34 -5.48 5.69 16.90
C ALA A 34 -4.06 5.14 16.72
N ILE A 35 -3.21 5.86 15.98
CA ILE A 35 -1.78 5.55 15.81
C ILE A 35 -1.09 5.45 17.17
N ARG A 36 -1.25 6.44 18.05
CA ARG A 36 -0.66 6.42 19.41
C ARG A 36 -1.19 5.28 20.29
N VAL A 37 -2.41 4.80 20.06
CA VAL A 37 -2.93 3.64 20.79
C VAL A 37 -2.20 2.38 20.32
N ILE A 38 -2.06 2.20 19.00
CA ILE A 38 -1.35 1.05 18.42
C ILE A 38 0.13 1.06 18.84
N GLU A 39 0.82 2.19 18.72
CA GLU A 39 2.24 2.33 19.14
C GLU A 39 2.42 1.93 20.61
N ARG A 40 1.50 2.32 21.51
CA ARG A 40 1.56 1.94 22.93
C ARG A 40 1.30 0.46 23.18
N LEU A 41 0.35 -0.13 22.45
CA LEU A 41 0.01 -1.55 22.62
C LEU A 41 1.13 -2.46 22.11
N ARG A 42 1.80 -2.06 21.03
CA ARG A 42 2.82 -2.88 20.35
C ARG A 42 4.26 -2.53 20.71
N GLY A 43 4.49 -1.37 21.34
CA GLY A 43 5.85 -0.89 21.64
C GLY A 43 6.66 -0.57 20.39
N SER A 44 5.99 -0.21 19.30
CA SER A 44 6.55 0.02 17.98
C SER A 44 6.27 1.45 17.51
N ARG A 45 7.02 1.91 16.50
CA ARG A 45 6.65 3.05 15.68
C ARG A 45 5.60 2.60 14.67
N VAL A 46 4.50 3.34 14.53
CA VAL A 46 3.51 3.08 13.48
C VAL A 46 3.69 4.07 12.34
N ILE A 47 3.86 3.56 11.12
CA ILE A 47 3.92 4.34 9.88
C ILE A 47 2.75 3.89 8.99
N THR A 48 2.04 4.81 8.37
CA THR A 48 0.87 4.48 7.52
C THR A 48 1.11 4.92 6.09
N MET A 49 0.92 4.02 5.13
CA MET A 49 0.85 4.33 3.70
C MET A 49 -0.48 3.80 3.15
N ILE A 50 -1.49 4.67 3.11
CA ILE A 50 -2.88 4.30 2.79
C ILE A 50 -3.32 5.14 1.59
N HIS A 51 -3.23 4.56 0.40
CA HIS A 51 -3.74 5.15 -0.84
C HIS A 51 -5.23 4.92 -0.97
N ARG A 52 -6.01 5.77 -0.30
CA ARG A 52 -7.44 5.93 -0.54
C ARG A 52 -7.65 7.36 -0.98
N GLN A 53 -8.43 7.55 -2.04
CA GLN A 53 -8.64 8.89 -2.58
C GLN A 53 -9.32 9.80 -1.53
N GLU A 54 -8.60 10.65 -0.83
CA GLU A 54 -9.26 11.73 -0.11
C GLU A 54 -9.58 12.83 -1.12
N LYS A 55 -10.86 12.97 -1.50
CA LYS A 55 -11.32 14.22 -2.13
C LYS A 55 -11.25 15.33 -1.09
N ARG A 56 -10.08 15.92 -0.91
CA ARG A 56 -9.89 17.16 -0.17
C ARG A 56 -9.01 18.11 -0.96
N SER A 57 -9.53 18.59 -2.07
CA SER A 57 -9.11 19.89 -2.58
C SER A 57 -10.18 20.92 -2.22
N LEU A 58 -9.99 21.58 -1.08
CA LEU A 58 -10.42 22.98 -0.94
C LEU A 58 -9.24 23.95 -1.18
N PHE A 59 -8.00 23.42 -1.20
CA PHE A 59 -6.74 24.19 -1.28
C PHE A 59 -5.66 23.55 -2.18
N GLY A 60 -6.00 22.62 -3.08
CA GLY A 60 -5.12 22.26 -4.20
C GLY A 60 -4.06 21.18 -3.98
N PHE A 61 -4.03 20.46 -2.85
CA PHE A 61 -3.14 19.28 -2.72
C PHE A 61 -3.89 18.01 -3.16
N ASN A 62 -3.50 17.45 -4.29
CA ASN A 62 -3.93 16.11 -4.71
C ASN A 62 -3.08 15.10 -3.96
N MET A 63 -3.68 14.28 -3.09
CA MET A 63 -2.98 13.11 -2.56
C MET A 63 -2.89 12.06 -3.68
N SER A 64 -1.68 11.55 -3.92
CA SER A 64 -1.48 10.46 -4.87
C SER A 64 -2.30 9.24 -4.45
N ASN A 65 -2.85 8.53 -5.44
CA ASN A 65 -3.51 7.25 -5.26
C ASN A 65 -2.59 6.06 -5.51
N HIS A 66 -1.29 6.31 -5.69
CA HIS A 66 -0.26 5.32 -5.97
C HIS A 66 1.04 5.73 -5.29
N ILE A 67 1.94 4.76 -5.05
CA ILE A 67 3.27 5.01 -4.48
C ILE A 67 4.06 5.96 -5.40
N ASP A 68 4.51 7.08 -4.87
CA ASP A 68 5.36 8.03 -5.58
C ASP A 68 6.63 8.43 -4.78
N LEU A 69 7.40 9.37 -5.33
CA LEU A 69 8.66 9.82 -4.73
C LEU A 69 8.46 10.64 -3.44
N GLU A 70 7.30 11.29 -3.26
CA GLU A 70 6.96 12.03 -2.04
C GLU A 70 6.63 11.06 -0.90
N ASP A 71 5.92 9.96 -1.21
CA ASP A 71 5.71 8.85 -0.28
C ASP A 71 7.06 8.25 0.16
N ALA A 72 7.95 7.98 -0.81
CA ALA A 72 9.27 7.45 -0.50
C ALA A 72 10.06 8.39 0.42
N GLN A 73 10.09 9.69 0.12
CA GLN A 73 10.76 10.67 0.98
C GLN A 73 10.17 10.69 2.40
N SER A 74 8.85 10.67 2.52
CA SER A 74 8.15 10.75 3.80
C SER A 74 8.36 9.49 4.65
N ILE A 75 8.22 8.31 4.04
CA ILE A 75 8.36 7.02 4.72
C ILE A 75 9.82 6.79 5.12
N ILE A 76 10.77 7.04 4.23
CA ILE A 76 12.20 6.88 4.55
C ILE A 76 12.61 7.84 5.66
N SER A 77 12.10 9.07 5.67
CA SER A 77 12.34 10.03 6.76
C SER A 77 11.76 9.53 8.09
N ALA A 78 10.56 8.94 8.07
CA ALA A 78 9.93 8.37 9.27
C ALA A 78 10.68 7.14 9.80
N ILE A 79 11.17 6.26 8.92
CA ILE A 79 12.01 5.11 9.29
C ILE A 79 13.31 5.63 9.93
N LYS A 80 14.02 6.54 9.28
CA LYS A 80 15.28 7.11 9.80
C LYS A 80 15.13 7.91 11.09
N ALA A 81 13.96 8.50 11.33
CA ALA A 81 13.65 9.18 12.58
C ALA A 81 13.24 8.23 13.72
N THR A 82 13.11 6.93 13.42
CA THR A 82 12.78 5.90 14.40
C THR A 82 14.07 5.35 15.00
N PRO A 83 14.18 5.21 16.35
CA PRO A 83 15.36 4.62 16.96
C PRO A 83 15.66 3.22 16.45
N ASP A 84 16.95 2.89 16.27
CA ASP A 84 17.41 1.60 15.73
C ASP A 84 16.89 0.37 16.48
N ASN A 85 16.60 0.51 17.78
CA ASN A 85 16.11 -0.58 18.63
C ASN A 85 14.58 -0.64 18.74
N MET A 86 13.85 0.26 18.08
CA MET A 86 12.39 0.34 18.11
C MET A 86 11.81 -0.38 16.89
N PRO A 87 10.95 -1.40 17.06
CA PRO A 87 10.25 -2.03 15.95
C PRO A 87 9.39 -1.05 15.17
N ILE A 88 9.15 -1.33 13.89
CA ILE A 88 8.26 -0.54 13.02
C ILE A 88 7.07 -1.40 12.60
N ASP A 89 5.87 -0.85 12.75
CA ASP A 89 4.64 -1.39 12.17
C ASP A 89 4.22 -0.50 10.98
N LEU A 90 4.41 -0.99 9.76
CA LEU A 90 4.02 -0.30 8.53
C LEU A 90 2.64 -0.77 8.08
N VAL A 91 1.63 0.08 8.23
CA VAL A 91 0.26 -0.21 7.79
C VAL A 91 0.09 0.22 6.34
N MET A 92 -0.14 -0.75 5.45
CA MET A 92 -0.12 -0.54 4.02
C MET A 92 -1.44 -0.90 3.36
N HIS A 93 -1.93 0.01 2.52
CA HIS A 93 -3.06 -0.20 1.62
C HIS A 93 -2.78 0.56 0.32
N THR A 94 -2.40 -0.15 -0.74
CA THR A 94 -1.91 0.50 -1.96
C THR A 94 -2.14 -0.34 -3.22
N PRO A 95 -2.56 0.28 -4.34
CA PRO A 95 -2.64 -0.39 -5.63
C PRO A 95 -1.28 -0.54 -6.31
N GLY A 96 -0.19 -0.13 -5.64
CA GLY A 96 1.15 -0.06 -6.21
C GLY A 96 1.51 1.35 -6.63
N GLY A 97 2.46 1.49 -7.55
CA GLY A 97 2.92 2.78 -8.04
C GLY A 97 4.31 2.70 -8.67
N LEU A 98 5.09 3.77 -8.54
CA LEU A 98 6.42 3.86 -9.12
C LEU A 98 7.36 2.84 -8.48
N VAL A 99 7.89 1.93 -9.30
CA VAL A 99 8.83 0.89 -8.88
C VAL A 99 10.07 1.47 -8.18
N ILE A 100 10.58 2.60 -8.66
CA ILE A 100 11.76 3.25 -8.04
C ILE A 100 11.47 3.71 -6.62
N ALA A 101 10.30 4.29 -6.36
CA ALA A 101 9.89 4.72 -5.03
C ALA A 101 9.66 3.51 -4.11
N ALA A 102 8.98 2.48 -4.62
CA ALA A 102 8.77 1.24 -3.88
C ALA A 102 10.09 0.56 -3.48
N MET A 103 11.07 0.50 -4.39
CA MET A 103 12.40 -0.04 -4.09
C MET A 103 13.16 0.78 -3.05
N GLN A 104 13.05 2.11 -3.07
CA GLN A 104 13.69 2.95 -2.04
C GLN A 104 13.08 2.71 -0.65
N ILE A 105 11.76 2.58 -0.58
CA ILE A 105 11.07 2.25 0.67
C ILE A 105 11.44 0.84 1.13
N ALA A 106 11.42 -0.15 0.23
CA ALA A 106 11.76 -1.54 0.52
C ALA A 106 13.17 -1.66 1.10
N ARG A 107 14.17 -0.96 0.52
CA ARG A 107 15.53 -0.91 1.06
C ARG A 107 15.62 -0.25 2.43
N ALA A 108 14.81 0.78 2.69
CA ALA A 108 14.77 1.41 4.01
C ALA A 108 14.11 0.53 5.07
N VAL A 109 13.08 -0.23 4.68
CA VAL A 109 12.45 -1.27 5.51
C VAL A 109 13.45 -2.37 5.83
N GLU A 110 14.11 -2.91 4.80
CA GLU A 110 15.13 -3.95 4.91
C GLU A 110 16.26 -3.52 5.85
N ALA A 111 16.77 -2.30 5.69
CA ALA A 111 17.92 -1.79 6.44
C ALA A 111 17.63 -1.39 7.89
N HIS A 112 16.36 -1.36 8.33
CA HIS A 112 16.03 -1.00 9.71
C HIS A 112 16.51 -2.10 10.68
N PRO A 113 17.29 -1.81 11.73
CA PRO A 113 17.90 -2.85 12.56
C PRO A 113 16.93 -3.64 13.45
N ALA A 114 15.82 -3.01 13.87
CA ALA A 114 14.77 -3.67 14.64
C ALA A 114 13.69 -4.25 13.73
N LYS A 115 12.88 -5.15 14.29
CA LYS A 115 11.81 -5.83 13.56
C LYS A 115 10.88 -4.85 12.85
N VAL A 116 10.67 -5.06 11.55
CA VAL A 116 9.63 -4.39 10.76
C VAL A 116 8.51 -5.37 10.45
N THR A 117 7.29 -5.00 10.83
CA THR A 117 6.06 -5.74 10.53
C THR A 117 5.24 -4.93 9.54
N VAL A 118 4.90 -5.52 8.40
CA VAL A 118 4.00 -4.89 7.42
C VAL A 118 2.59 -5.43 7.62
N PHE A 119 1.64 -4.55 7.91
CA PHE A 119 0.23 -4.89 7.99
C PHE A 119 -0.45 -4.61 6.65
N VAL A 120 -1.12 -5.61 6.08
CA VAL A 120 -1.93 -5.51 4.86
C VAL A 120 -3.39 -5.80 5.22
N PRO A 121 -4.19 -4.77 5.57
CA PRO A 121 -5.56 -4.99 6.05
C PRO A 121 -6.54 -5.39 4.94
N ILE A 122 -6.29 -4.94 3.70
CA ILE A 122 -7.17 -5.17 2.56
C ILE A 122 -6.37 -5.63 1.33
N TYR A 123 -5.42 -4.82 0.86
CA TYR A 123 -4.54 -5.25 -0.22
C TYR A 123 -3.26 -4.40 -0.29
N ALA A 124 -2.21 -4.99 -0.84
CA ALA A 124 -1.00 -4.30 -1.27
C ALA A 124 -0.55 -4.91 -2.61
N MET A 125 -0.65 -4.16 -3.70
CA MET A 125 -0.35 -4.65 -5.05
C MET A 125 0.99 -4.13 -5.54
N SER A 126 1.64 -4.85 -6.46
CA SER A 126 2.81 -4.36 -7.19
C SER A 126 3.90 -3.81 -6.25
N GLY A 127 4.26 -2.53 -6.35
CA GLY A 127 5.22 -1.89 -5.44
C GLY A 127 4.91 -2.08 -3.95
N GLY A 128 3.64 -2.25 -3.56
CA GLY A 128 3.27 -2.58 -2.18
C GLY A 128 3.72 -3.97 -1.74
N THR A 129 3.55 -4.98 -2.61
CA THR A 129 4.09 -6.33 -2.38
C THR A 129 5.61 -6.28 -2.26
N LEU A 130 6.27 -5.51 -3.14
CA LEU A 130 7.73 -5.35 -3.12
C LEU A 130 8.23 -4.80 -1.79
N ILE A 131 7.55 -3.80 -1.22
CA ILE A 131 7.86 -3.28 0.12
C ILE A 131 7.58 -4.32 1.20
N ALA A 132 6.46 -5.05 1.11
CA ALA A 132 6.10 -6.06 2.09
C ALA A 132 7.13 -7.20 2.18
N MET A 133 7.69 -7.62 1.04
CA MET A 133 8.71 -8.68 0.99
C MET A 133 10.04 -8.30 1.66
N ALA A 134 10.31 -7.02 1.89
CA ALA A 134 11.49 -6.56 2.62
C ALA A 134 11.35 -6.65 4.14
N ALA A 135 10.13 -6.85 4.65
CA ALA A 135 9.84 -6.87 6.08
C ALA A 135 10.15 -8.23 6.72
N ASP A 136 10.29 -8.24 8.05
CA ASP A 136 10.49 -9.47 8.82
C ASP A 136 9.21 -10.31 8.94
N GLU A 137 8.04 -9.65 8.89
CA GLU A 137 6.73 -10.28 9.00
C GLU A 137 5.70 -9.49 8.19
N ILE A 138 4.81 -10.21 7.50
CA ILE A 138 3.67 -9.64 6.80
C ILE A 138 2.40 -10.13 7.48
N VAL A 139 1.70 -9.23 8.18
CA VAL A 139 0.42 -9.55 8.81
C VAL A 139 -0.71 -9.20 7.86
N MET A 140 -1.44 -10.22 7.43
CA MET A 140 -2.52 -10.13 6.45
C MET A 140 -3.89 -10.30 7.14
N GLY A 141 -4.90 -9.56 6.64
CA GLY A 141 -6.29 -9.90 6.92
C GLY A 141 -6.69 -11.20 6.20
N GLU A 142 -7.69 -11.91 6.73
CA GLU A 142 -8.17 -13.18 6.17
C GLU A 142 -8.53 -13.09 4.67
N PHE A 143 -9.15 -11.99 4.27
CA PHE A 143 -9.53 -11.70 2.88
C PHE A 143 -8.63 -10.66 2.21
N SER A 144 -7.46 -10.41 2.80
CA SER A 144 -6.51 -9.46 2.21
C SER A 144 -5.70 -10.10 1.09
N MET A 145 -5.17 -9.27 0.20
CA MET A 145 -4.50 -9.74 -1.02
C MET A 145 -3.15 -9.06 -1.22
N LEU A 146 -2.15 -9.83 -1.64
CA LEU A 146 -0.95 -9.29 -2.28
C LEU A 146 -1.09 -9.36 -3.80
N GLY A 147 -0.33 -8.55 -4.53
CA GLY A 147 -0.28 -8.59 -5.99
C GLY A 147 1.07 -9.08 -6.54
N PRO A 148 1.13 -9.51 -7.81
CA PRO A 148 2.39 -9.71 -8.51
C PRO A 148 3.24 -8.43 -8.55
N ILE A 149 4.55 -8.58 -8.78
CA ILE A 149 5.47 -7.46 -8.96
C ILE A 149 6.00 -7.39 -10.41
N ASP A 150 5.26 -7.97 -11.36
CA ASP A 150 5.64 -7.92 -12.77
C ASP A 150 5.63 -6.46 -13.27
N PRO A 151 6.72 -5.99 -13.91
CA PRO A 151 6.77 -4.63 -14.40
C PRO A 151 5.82 -4.45 -15.59
N GLN A 152 5.16 -3.29 -15.65
CA GLN A 152 4.32 -2.91 -16.76
C GLN A 152 4.97 -1.80 -17.59
N ILE A 153 4.96 -1.97 -18.92
CA ILE A 153 5.40 -0.97 -19.88
C ILE A 153 4.15 -0.41 -20.56
N MET A 154 3.85 0.87 -20.32
CA MET A 154 2.64 1.54 -20.86
C MET A 154 1.33 0.79 -20.51
N GLY A 155 1.26 0.18 -19.32
CA GLY A 155 0.09 -0.59 -18.85
C GLY A 155 -0.01 -2.01 -19.41
N ILE A 156 0.96 -2.46 -20.20
CA ILE A 156 1.05 -3.84 -20.69
C ILE A 156 2.12 -4.56 -19.87
N SER A 157 1.87 -5.82 -19.47
CA SER A 157 2.90 -6.62 -18.79
C SER A 157 4.14 -6.76 -19.67
N ALA A 158 5.31 -6.48 -19.10
CA ALA A 158 6.60 -6.63 -19.77
C ALA A 158 6.79 -8.07 -20.29
N ALA A 159 6.35 -9.07 -19.52
CA ALA A 159 6.44 -10.47 -19.91
C ALA A 159 5.62 -10.76 -21.19
N SER A 160 4.45 -10.14 -21.34
CA SER A 160 3.62 -10.27 -22.54
C SER A 160 4.25 -9.63 -23.77
N VAL A 161 4.95 -8.50 -23.61
CA VAL A 161 5.69 -7.84 -24.71
C VAL A 161 6.82 -8.75 -25.19
N VAL A 162 7.57 -9.35 -24.26
CA VAL A 162 8.64 -10.32 -24.56
C VAL A 162 8.08 -11.56 -25.25
N ALA A 163 7.00 -12.15 -24.72
CA ALA A 163 6.35 -13.30 -25.32
C ALA A 163 5.85 -13.01 -26.76
N ALA A 164 5.33 -11.81 -27.01
CA ALA A 164 4.88 -11.41 -28.34
C ALA A 164 6.03 -11.23 -29.35
N ARG A 165 7.21 -10.77 -28.91
CA ARG A 165 8.44 -10.76 -29.72
C ARG A 165 8.85 -12.18 -30.07
N ASP A 166 8.88 -13.07 -29.08
CA ASP A 166 9.43 -14.43 -29.22
C ASP A 166 8.48 -15.39 -29.97
N ALA A 167 7.20 -15.04 -30.09
CA ALA A 167 6.19 -15.84 -30.79
C ALA A 167 6.34 -15.88 -32.32
N LYS A 168 7.19 -15.03 -32.91
CA LYS A 168 7.38 -14.96 -34.37
C LYS A 168 8.84 -14.63 -34.74
N PRO A 169 9.30 -15.01 -35.94
CA PRO A 169 10.61 -14.61 -36.44
C PRO A 169 10.83 -13.10 -36.36
N ILE A 170 12.07 -12.69 -36.05
CA ILE A 170 12.44 -11.28 -35.80
C ILE A 170 12.12 -10.37 -37.00
N GLU A 171 12.19 -10.90 -38.23
CA GLU A 171 11.81 -10.24 -39.49
C GLU A 171 10.33 -9.84 -39.59
N HIS A 172 9.47 -10.37 -38.71
CA HIS A 172 8.04 -10.05 -38.63
C HIS A 172 7.70 -9.22 -37.38
N VAL A 173 8.70 -8.77 -36.63
CA VAL A 173 8.56 -7.89 -35.47
C VAL A 173 8.94 -6.47 -35.92
N SER A 174 8.13 -5.47 -35.56
CA SER A 174 8.47 -4.08 -35.87
C SER A 174 9.62 -3.59 -34.99
N ASP A 175 10.42 -2.64 -35.49
CA ASP A 175 11.53 -2.05 -34.73
C ASP A 175 11.07 -1.49 -33.37
N ILE A 176 9.89 -0.86 -33.34
CA ILE A 176 9.29 -0.35 -32.09
C ILE A 176 9.00 -1.49 -31.12
N ALA A 177 8.48 -2.62 -31.59
CA ALA A 177 8.22 -3.77 -30.73
C ALA A 177 9.52 -4.40 -30.21
N LEU A 178 10.61 -4.40 -31.01
CA LEU A 178 11.93 -4.84 -30.54
C LEU A 178 12.48 -3.94 -29.44
N VAL A 179 12.37 -2.61 -29.61
CA VAL A 179 12.78 -1.65 -28.56
C VAL A 179 11.95 -1.83 -27.29
N LEU A 180 10.63 -2.00 -27.41
CA LEU A 180 9.77 -2.23 -26.25
C LEU A 180 10.07 -3.56 -25.56
N ALA A 181 10.39 -4.62 -26.31
CA ALA A 181 10.78 -5.91 -25.75
C ALA A 181 12.13 -5.83 -25.03
N ASP A 182 13.12 -5.12 -25.57
CA ASP A 182 14.40 -4.86 -24.91
C ASP A 182 14.21 -4.06 -23.59
N VAL A 183 13.36 -3.03 -23.60
CA VAL A 183 13.00 -2.29 -22.37
C VAL A 183 12.28 -3.22 -21.38
N SER A 184 11.43 -4.11 -21.86
CA SER A 184 10.69 -5.08 -21.03
C SER A 184 11.63 -6.10 -20.37
N ASP A 185 12.57 -6.67 -21.12
CA ASP A 185 13.61 -7.57 -20.58
C ASP A 185 14.42 -6.88 -19.48
N LYS A 186 14.84 -5.63 -19.72
CA LYS A 186 15.56 -4.82 -18.73
C LYS A 186 14.73 -4.57 -17.48
N ALA A 187 13.45 -4.22 -17.63
CA ALA A 187 12.57 -3.96 -16.51
C ALA A 187 12.37 -5.22 -15.66
N ILE A 188 12.10 -6.38 -16.27
CA ILE A 188 11.97 -7.66 -15.58
C ILE A 188 13.26 -7.98 -14.81
N ALA A 189 14.42 -7.87 -15.47
CA ALA A 189 15.71 -8.14 -14.85
C ALA A 189 16.04 -7.19 -13.69
N GLN A 190 15.66 -5.91 -13.79
CA GLN A 190 15.87 -4.92 -12.74
C GLN A 190 14.99 -5.18 -11.52
N VAL A 191 13.69 -5.42 -11.73
CA VAL A 191 12.76 -5.71 -10.63
C VAL A 191 13.12 -7.03 -9.95
N ARG A 192 13.42 -8.07 -10.72
CA ARG A 192 13.84 -9.37 -10.17
C ARG A 192 15.09 -9.25 -9.31
N ARG A 193 16.10 -8.53 -9.80
CA ARG A 193 17.34 -8.29 -9.04
C ARG A 193 17.09 -7.51 -7.76
N GLY A 194 16.26 -6.47 -7.82
CA GLY A 194 15.88 -5.69 -6.64
C GLY A 194 15.11 -6.51 -5.62
N ALA A 195 14.18 -7.36 -6.07
CA ALA A 195 13.44 -8.28 -5.20
C ALA A 195 14.37 -9.30 -4.51
N ILE A 196 15.35 -9.86 -5.23
CA ILE A 196 16.37 -10.73 -4.64
C ILE A 196 17.14 -9.95 -3.57
N GLU A 197 17.68 -8.78 -3.92
CA GLU A 197 18.47 -7.92 -3.03
C GLU A 197 17.79 -7.67 -1.67
N ILE A 198 16.49 -7.34 -1.67
CA ILE A 198 15.75 -7.02 -0.43
C ILE A 198 15.35 -8.26 0.38
N MET A 199 15.29 -9.45 -0.23
CA MET A 199 14.88 -10.69 0.43
C MET A 199 16.06 -11.47 1.00
N THR A 200 17.22 -11.49 0.33
CA THR A 200 18.40 -12.29 0.72
C THR A 200 18.88 -12.06 2.16
N PRO A 201 18.77 -10.85 2.77
CA PRO A 201 19.14 -10.67 4.17
C PRO A 201 18.33 -11.53 5.16
N ARG A 202 17.13 -11.98 4.77
CA ARG A 202 16.16 -12.70 5.62
C ARG A 202 15.75 -14.07 5.05
N MET A 203 16.17 -14.40 3.83
CA MET A 203 15.81 -15.61 3.09
C MET A 203 17.03 -16.18 2.37
N ALA A 204 17.10 -17.51 2.24
CA ALA A 204 18.17 -18.15 1.46
C ALA A 204 18.16 -17.66 -0.01
N GLN A 205 19.35 -17.51 -0.58
CA GLN A 205 19.55 -16.92 -1.91
C GLN A 205 18.78 -17.65 -3.01
N ASP A 206 18.82 -18.97 -3.01
CA ASP A 206 18.10 -19.83 -3.95
C ASP A 206 16.58 -19.63 -3.87
N ARG A 207 16.05 -19.54 -2.65
CA ARG A 207 14.63 -19.30 -2.44
C ARG A 207 14.22 -17.89 -2.85
N ALA A 208 15.05 -16.89 -2.56
CA ALA A 208 14.82 -15.52 -3.00
C ALA A 208 14.81 -15.41 -4.54
N GLU A 209 15.72 -16.13 -5.22
CA GLU A 209 15.77 -16.18 -6.69
C GLU A 209 14.54 -16.84 -7.31
N GLU A 210 14.05 -17.95 -6.74
CA GLU A 210 12.85 -18.65 -7.19
C GLU A 210 11.58 -17.81 -7.00
N LEU A 211 11.44 -17.21 -5.81
CA LEU A 211 10.29 -16.36 -5.49
C LEU A 211 10.26 -15.10 -6.34
N ALA A 212 11.41 -14.41 -6.47
CA ALA A 212 11.53 -13.25 -7.34
C ALA A 212 11.24 -13.59 -8.81
N ALA A 213 11.67 -14.77 -9.30
CA ALA A 213 11.31 -15.23 -10.64
C ALA A 213 9.80 -15.36 -10.80
N THR A 214 9.16 -16.06 -9.86
CA THR A 214 7.73 -16.37 -9.89
C THR A 214 6.87 -15.11 -9.89
N LEU A 215 7.24 -14.10 -9.09
CA LEU A 215 6.45 -12.88 -8.97
C LEU A 215 6.70 -11.85 -10.08
N THR A 216 7.79 -11.99 -10.87
CA THR A 216 8.17 -11.02 -11.92
C THR A 216 7.98 -11.54 -13.35
N CYS A 217 7.89 -12.86 -13.55
CA CYS A 217 7.87 -13.47 -14.89
C CYS A 217 6.55 -13.34 -15.65
N GLY A 218 5.55 -12.68 -15.08
CA GLY A 218 4.22 -12.56 -15.69
C GLY A 218 3.42 -13.87 -15.69
N LYS A 219 3.65 -14.75 -14.70
CA LYS A 219 2.85 -15.97 -14.48
C LYS A 219 1.36 -15.67 -14.33
N TRP A 220 1.04 -14.51 -13.76
CA TRP A 220 -0.32 -14.05 -13.52
C TRP A 220 -0.56 -12.69 -14.19
N THR A 221 -1.83 -12.31 -14.33
CA THR A 221 -2.21 -10.93 -14.63
C THR A 221 -1.85 -10.01 -13.47
N HIS A 222 -1.64 -8.72 -13.75
CA HIS A 222 -1.18 -7.76 -12.73
C HIS A 222 -2.18 -7.54 -11.57
N ASP A 223 -3.46 -7.85 -11.80
CA ASP A 223 -4.54 -7.75 -10.83
C ASP A 223 -4.80 -9.07 -10.07
N TYR A 224 -4.00 -10.11 -10.31
CA TYR A 224 -4.14 -11.39 -9.61
C TYR A 224 -3.98 -11.20 -8.10
N ALA A 225 -4.90 -11.80 -7.36
CA ALA A 225 -5.01 -11.61 -5.93
C ALA A 225 -4.38 -12.80 -5.20
N LEU A 226 -3.14 -12.63 -4.73
CA LEU A 226 -2.45 -13.62 -3.91
C LEU A 226 -3.04 -13.61 -2.51
N THR A 227 -3.74 -14.68 -2.17
CA THR A 227 -4.33 -14.87 -0.83
C THR A 227 -3.24 -15.09 0.22
N PRO A 228 -3.55 -14.95 1.53
CA PRO A 228 -2.58 -15.24 2.59
C PRO A 228 -2.06 -16.69 2.53
N HIS A 229 -2.91 -17.63 2.14
CA HIS A 229 -2.54 -19.03 1.96
C HIS A 229 -1.52 -19.21 0.83
N GLU A 230 -1.82 -18.72 -0.37
CA GLU A 230 -0.90 -18.81 -1.51
C GLU A 230 0.42 -18.07 -1.24
N ALA A 231 0.37 -16.89 -0.61
CA ALA A 231 1.55 -16.15 -0.22
C ALA A 231 2.43 -16.95 0.77
N THR A 232 1.82 -17.69 1.69
CA THR A 232 2.52 -18.61 2.60
C THR A 232 3.16 -19.77 1.83
N GLU A 233 2.45 -20.39 0.87
CA GLU A 233 2.98 -21.46 0.02
C GLU A 233 4.15 -20.98 -0.86
N LEU A 234 4.13 -19.72 -1.27
CA LEU A 234 5.24 -19.05 -1.95
C LEU A 234 6.43 -18.77 -1.01
N GLY A 235 6.30 -18.99 0.30
CA GLY A 235 7.37 -18.86 1.28
C GLY A 235 7.54 -17.46 1.85
N LEU A 236 6.53 -16.58 1.72
CA LEU A 236 6.51 -15.29 2.39
C LEU A 236 6.20 -15.47 3.89
N PRO A 237 6.74 -14.61 4.78
CA PRO A 237 6.53 -14.70 6.23
C PRO A 237 5.15 -14.14 6.62
N ILE A 238 4.09 -14.85 6.24
CA ILE A 238 2.69 -14.43 6.43
C ILE A 238 2.17 -14.86 7.80
N THR A 239 1.52 -13.92 8.50
CA THR A 239 0.69 -14.18 9.69
C THR A 239 -0.73 -13.67 9.43
N VAL A 240 -1.75 -14.49 9.73
CA VAL A 240 -3.16 -14.12 9.56
C VAL A 240 -3.79 -13.79 10.91
N ASP A 241 -3.29 -12.75 11.57
CA ASP A 241 -3.75 -12.27 12.89
C ASP A 241 -3.83 -10.75 12.92
N MET A 242 -4.75 -10.19 12.12
CA MET A 242 -4.90 -8.74 11.96
C MET A 242 -5.50 -8.11 13.22
N PRO A 243 -4.79 -7.19 13.92
CA PRO A 243 -5.32 -6.56 15.13
C PRO A 243 -6.55 -5.68 14.84
N PRO A 244 -7.58 -5.69 15.70
CA PRO A 244 -8.80 -4.91 15.49
C PRO A 244 -8.54 -3.38 15.50
N GLU A 245 -7.49 -2.92 16.16
CA GLU A 245 -7.07 -1.52 16.16
C GLU A 245 -6.60 -1.06 14.77
N ILE A 246 -5.94 -1.94 14.02
CA ILE A 246 -5.51 -1.66 12.63
C ILE A 246 -6.75 -1.53 11.72
N LEU A 247 -7.72 -2.43 11.86
CA LEU A 247 -8.98 -2.35 11.14
C LEU A 247 -9.77 -1.08 11.51
N SER A 248 -9.71 -0.67 12.78
CA SER A 248 -10.34 0.55 13.27
C SER A 248 -9.65 1.81 12.73
N LEU A 249 -8.31 1.80 12.62
CA LEU A 249 -7.53 2.85 11.97
C LEU A 249 -7.96 3.00 10.50
N MET A 250 -8.13 1.90 9.76
CA MET A 250 -8.55 1.95 8.36
C MET A 250 -9.91 2.63 8.13
N LYS A 251 -10.83 2.57 9.10
CA LYS A 251 -12.13 3.27 9.04
C LYS A 251 -11.98 4.80 9.09
N LEU A 252 -10.84 5.31 9.58
CA LEU A 252 -10.55 6.73 9.62
C LEU A 252 -10.04 7.28 8.28
N TYR A 253 -9.84 6.43 7.27
CA TYR A 253 -9.46 6.79 5.90
C TYR A 253 -10.60 6.42 4.94
N PRO A 254 -11.68 7.21 4.87
CA PRO A 254 -12.82 6.91 4.01
C PRO A 254 -12.43 7.00 2.53
N SER A 255 -12.84 6.02 1.71
CA SER A 255 -12.81 6.17 0.25
C SER A 255 -13.88 7.18 -0.20
N PRO A 256 -13.64 7.96 -1.27
CA PRO A 256 -14.57 9.01 -1.72
C PRO A 256 -15.58 8.49 -2.73
N VAL A 257 -15.36 7.27 -3.25
CA VAL A 257 -16.29 6.60 -4.15
C VAL A 257 -17.50 6.26 -3.31
N LYS A 258 -18.59 7.00 -3.59
CA LYS A 258 -19.99 6.95 -3.09
C LYS A 258 -20.23 6.05 -1.88
N GLN A 259 -21.00 6.55 -0.90
CA GLN A 259 -21.59 5.75 0.20
C GLN A 259 -21.68 4.28 -0.21
N SER A 260 -20.96 3.42 0.52
CA SER A 260 -20.94 1.98 0.26
C SER A 260 -22.38 1.56 -0.04
N VAL A 261 -22.64 1.07 -1.24
CA VAL A 261 -23.96 0.54 -1.61
C VAL A 261 -24.31 -0.70 -0.78
N VAL A 262 -23.32 -1.25 -0.08
CA VAL A 262 -23.49 -2.34 0.87
C VAL A 262 -23.85 -1.74 2.23
N GLU A 263 -25.07 -2.04 2.67
CA GLU A 263 -25.60 -1.74 4.00
C GLU A 263 -25.74 -3.03 4.80
N PHE A 264 -25.32 -3.00 6.05
CA PHE A 264 -25.58 -4.08 7.00
C PHE A 264 -25.72 -3.48 8.40
N LEU A 265 -26.55 -4.11 9.23
CA LEU A 265 -26.65 -3.75 10.64
C LEU A 265 -25.54 -4.46 11.40
N PRO A 266 -24.64 -3.73 12.09
CA PRO A 266 -23.71 -4.38 13.02
C PRO A 266 -24.54 -5.11 14.09
N PHE A 267 -24.21 -6.39 14.30
CA PHE A 267 -24.87 -7.19 15.32
C PHE A 267 -24.45 -6.71 16.71
N ASP A 268 -25.40 -6.13 17.46
CA ASP A 268 -25.22 -5.85 18.88
C ASP A 268 -25.64 -7.09 19.68
N PRO A 269 -24.70 -7.87 20.25
CA PRO A 269 -25.07 -8.99 21.11
C PRO A 269 -25.85 -8.46 22.33
N PRO A 270 -26.96 -9.12 22.72
CA PRO A 270 -27.75 -8.67 23.86
C PRO A 270 -26.90 -8.70 25.13
N GLY A 271 -26.63 -7.51 25.71
CA GLY A 271 -25.97 -7.37 27.02
C GLY A 271 -24.83 -6.36 27.10
N LYS A 272 -24.26 -5.90 25.98
CA LYS A 272 -23.24 -4.84 26.01
C LYS A 272 -23.90 -3.46 26.06
N LYS A 273 -24.28 -3.00 27.25
CA LYS A 273 -24.56 -1.57 27.47
C LYS A 273 -23.28 -0.81 27.12
N MET A 274 -23.28 -0.05 26.03
CA MET A 274 -22.22 0.93 25.76
C MET A 274 -22.15 1.88 26.96
N ARG A 275 -20.99 1.88 27.63
CA ARG A 275 -20.60 2.90 28.60
C ARG A 275 -19.62 3.84 27.91
#